data_AF-G9AIM4-F1
#
_entry.id   AF-G9AIM4-F1
#
_cell.length_a   1.000
_cell.length_b   1.000
_cell.length_c   1.000
_cell.angle_alpha   90.00
_cell.angle_beta   90.00
_cell.angle_gamma   90.00
#
_symmetry.space_group_name_H-M   'P 1'
#
loop_
_entity.id
_entity.type
_entity.pdbx_description
1 polymer ?
#
loop_
_entity_poly.entity_id
_entity_poly.type
_entity_poly.pdbx_seq_one_letter_code
_entity_poly.pdbx_strand_id
1 'polypeptide(L)'
;MRRFGIGHSSSAEFKPWVTPRGIRPRCHARFRHRSYSAASPMSGKKMRIGTKSCQGGKMSTNRIRAGLAALALLGTATIVVAHGDVAPQPVNTDALPEVGEEWLTENPYREEKVGRDTWLKAVEIGASGFNQNCARCHGLGAVSGGLAPDLRLLEAEEYGDEWFIERFRLGYTQDGTTKMPAFGDILGQKAAWAIRTYIETRPEDGALDAHADRLHEVRNELASSKVSDPKALKAELEKIAAEVKTASGAPVADSVAYEAARVLADTPESWKKASDILTVGLSASE
;
A
#
# COMPACT_ATOMS: atom_id res chain seq x y z
N MET A 1 -21.07 -62.14 43.29
CA MET A 1 -20.49 -61.60 44.54
C MET A 1 -19.54 -60.46 44.19
N ARG A 2 -19.70 -59.31 44.87
CA ARG A 2 -18.90 -58.06 44.84
C ARG A 2 -19.03 -57.24 43.54
N ARG A 3 -19.90 -56.21 43.47
CA ARG A 3 -19.99 -54.89 44.14
C ARG A 3 -19.13 -53.79 43.49
N PHE A 4 -19.85 -52.83 42.90
CA PHE A 4 -19.77 -51.36 43.02
C PHE A 4 -18.41 -50.64 42.98
N GLY A 5 -18.35 -49.63 42.10
CA GLY A 5 -17.40 -48.53 42.16
C GLY A 5 -17.78 -47.41 41.20
N ILE A 6 -18.76 -46.59 41.59
CA ILE A 6 -19.18 -45.34 40.94
C ILE A 6 -18.21 -44.23 41.39
N GLY A 7 -17.47 -43.61 40.47
CA GLY A 7 -16.78 -42.32 40.70
C GLY A 7 -17.42 -41.26 39.82
N HIS A 8 -18.37 -40.48 40.33
CA HIS A 8 -18.18 -39.15 40.94
C HIS A 8 -17.45 -38.12 40.05
N SER A 9 -18.30 -37.31 39.43
CA SER A 9 -18.18 -35.88 39.14
C SER A 9 -16.93 -35.16 39.67
N SER A 10 -16.18 -34.54 38.77
CA SER A 10 -15.43 -33.32 39.08
C SER A 10 -16.01 -32.19 38.25
N SER A 11 -16.81 -31.36 38.92
CA SER A 11 -17.33 -30.09 38.42
C SER A 11 -16.14 -29.18 38.14
N ALA A 12 -15.97 -28.74 36.89
CA ALA A 12 -15.03 -27.69 36.57
C ALA A 12 -15.53 -26.38 37.22
N GLU A 13 -14.85 -25.96 38.29
CA GLU A 13 -15.04 -24.65 38.90
C GLU A 13 -14.72 -23.55 37.89
N PHE A 14 -15.78 -22.80 37.53
CA PHE A 14 -15.70 -21.55 36.79
C PHE A 14 -14.96 -20.52 37.66
N LYS A 15 -13.69 -20.24 37.35
CA LYS A 15 -12.96 -19.13 37.97
C LYS A 15 -13.49 -17.80 37.42
N PRO A 16 -13.92 -16.85 38.27
CA PRO A 16 -14.37 -15.54 37.81
C PRO A 16 -13.18 -14.73 37.26
N TRP A 17 -13.43 -14.09 36.12
CA TRP A 17 -12.54 -13.12 35.50
C TRP A 17 -12.17 -12.01 36.49
N VAL A 18 -10.87 -11.89 36.77
CA VAL A 18 -10.29 -10.76 37.49
C VAL A 18 -10.23 -9.57 36.53
N THR A 19 -10.99 -8.52 36.83
CA THR A 19 -10.95 -7.26 36.10
C THR A 19 -9.65 -6.49 36.42
N PRO A 20 -8.91 -5.98 35.41
CA PRO A 20 -7.80 -5.08 35.68
C PRO A 20 -8.32 -3.73 36.19
N ARG A 21 -7.81 -3.33 37.35
CA ARG A 21 -8.05 -2.01 37.95
C ARG A 21 -7.35 -0.91 37.13
N GLY A 22 -8.13 0.10 36.75
CA GLY A 22 -7.71 1.51 36.83
C GLY A 22 -6.89 2.07 35.67
N ILE A 23 -7.53 2.38 34.55
CA ILE A 23 -7.01 3.36 33.58
C ILE A 23 -7.39 4.76 34.11
N ARG A 24 -6.37 5.57 34.42
CA ARG A 24 -6.54 6.99 34.78
C ARG A 24 -7.01 7.78 33.55
N PRO A 25 -7.97 8.72 33.68
CA PRO A 25 -8.36 9.57 32.56
C PRO A 25 -7.22 10.55 32.23
N ARG A 26 -6.82 10.59 30.95
CA ARG A 26 -5.89 11.59 30.41
C ARG A 26 -6.53 12.98 30.55
N CYS A 27 -5.72 13.93 31.00
CA CYS A 27 -6.07 15.35 31.08
C CYS A 27 -6.61 15.86 29.73
N HIS A 28 -7.86 16.31 29.72
CA HIS A 28 -8.38 17.17 28.67
C HIS A 28 -7.61 18.49 28.69
N ALA A 29 -6.88 18.79 27.61
CA ALA A 29 -6.40 20.14 27.34
C ALA A 29 -7.61 21.06 27.18
N ARG A 30 -7.88 21.88 28.19
CA ARG A 30 -8.86 22.96 28.11
C ARG A 30 -8.40 23.96 27.05
N PHE A 31 -9.09 23.99 25.92
CA PHE A 31 -9.12 25.16 25.04
C PHE A 31 -9.63 26.35 25.86
N ARG A 32 -8.73 27.26 26.23
CA ARG A 32 -9.12 28.58 26.74
C ARG A 32 -9.52 29.42 25.53
N HIS A 33 -10.81 29.72 25.42
CA HIS A 33 -11.27 30.84 24.59
C HIS A 33 -10.58 32.11 25.08
N ARG A 34 -9.71 32.68 24.25
CA ARG A 34 -9.11 33.99 24.50
C ARG A 34 -10.11 35.04 24.04
N SER A 35 -10.90 35.55 24.97
CA SER A 35 -11.69 36.76 24.80
C SER A 35 -10.75 37.92 24.46
N TYR A 36 -10.89 38.51 23.28
CA TYR A 36 -10.25 39.77 22.94
C TYR A 36 -10.99 40.88 23.69
N SER A 37 -10.33 41.44 24.72
CA SER A 37 -10.81 42.60 25.46
C SER A 37 -10.17 43.87 24.92
N ALA A 38 -11.04 44.85 24.70
CA ALA A 38 -10.91 46.30 24.69
C ALA A 38 -9.52 46.95 24.46
N ALA A 39 -9.54 47.79 23.43
CA ALA A 39 -8.74 48.98 23.16
C ALA A 39 -8.08 49.68 24.37
N SER A 40 -6.84 50.13 24.14
CA SER A 40 -6.26 51.31 24.80
C SER A 40 -5.44 52.13 23.78
N PRO A 41 -5.35 53.45 23.94
CA PRO A 41 -5.10 54.38 22.85
C PRO A 41 -3.60 54.65 22.65
N MET A 42 -3.13 54.57 21.40
CA MET A 42 -1.79 55.03 21.02
C MET A 42 -1.88 56.43 20.41
N SER A 43 -1.37 57.39 21.19
CA SER A 43 -0.56 58.55 20.81
C SER A 43 -0.61 59.04 19.36
N GLY A 44 -1.13 60.26 19.19
CA GLY A 44 -1.20 60.97 17.92
C GLY A 44 0.18 61.37 17.38
N LYS A 45 0.44 60.95 16.14
CA LYS A 45 1.34 61.65 15.23
C LYS A 45 0.51 62.21 14.08
N LYS A 46 0.47 63.56 13.98
CA LYS A 46 -0.18 64.29 12.90
C LYS A 46 0.48 63.90 11.56
N MET A 47 -0.26 63.15 10.74
CA MET A 47 0.13 62.87 9.36
C MET A 47 -0.22 64.09 8.50
N ARG A 48 0.79 64.76 7.94
CA ARG A 48 0.60 65.82 6.95
C ARG A 48 0.07 65.19 5.67
N ILE A 49 -1.17 65.52 5.31
CA ILE A 49 -1.77 65.16 4.02
C ILE A 49 -1.18 66.13 2.98
N GLY A 50 -0.20 65.64 2.22
CA GLY A 50 0.26 66.30 1.00
C GLY A 50 -0.72 66.01 -0.13
N THR A 51 -1.34 67.05 -0.66
CA THR A 51 -2.18 66.99 -1.87
C THR A 51 -1.29 66.71 -3.08
N LYS A 52 -1.12 65.43 -3.44
CA LYS A 52 -0.57 65.08 -4.75
C LYS A 52 -1.70 65.11 -5.78
N SER A 53 -1.59 66.05 -6.70
CA SER A 53 -2.48 66.25 -7.83
C SER A 53 -2.74 64.94 -8.58
N CYS A 54 -4.01 64.67 -8.88
CA CYS A 54 -4.41 63.66 -9.85
C CYS A 54 -3.96 64.11 -11.25
N GLN A 55 -2.74 63.74 -11.65
CA GLN A 55 -2.36 63.73 -13.06
C GLN A 55 -2.86 62.42 -13.66
N GLY A 56 -3.73 62.54 -14.66
CA GLY A 56 -4.24 61.42 -15.45
C GLY A 56 -3.08 60.65 -16.10
N GLY A 57 -2.65 59.58 -15.44
CA GLY A 57 -1.62 58.69 -15.95
C GLY A 57 -2.21 57.82 -17.05
N LYS A 58 -1.81 58.09 -18.30
CA LYS A 58 -1.97 57.15 -19.42
C LYS A 58 -1.45 55.80 -18.95
N MET A 59 -2.30 54.76 -18.98
CA MET A 59 -1.87 53.41 -18.63
C MET A 59 -0.67 53.04 -19.50
N SER A 60 0.49 52.82 -18.86
CA SER A 60 1.69 52.37 -19.54
C SER A 60 1.40 51.06 -20.26
N THR A 61 1.69 51.00 -21.56
CA THR A 61 1.57 49.81 -22.41
C THR A 61 2.28 48.58 -21.81
N ASN A 62 3.29 48.77 -20.97
CA ASN A 62 3.93 47.69 -20.20
C ASN A 62 3.04 47.07 -19.13
N ARG A 63 2.13 47.84 -18.49
CA ARG A 63 1.18 47.31 -17.50
C ARG A 63 0.06 46.51 -18.17
N ILE A 64 -0.34 46.91 -19.37
CA ILE A 64 -1.32 46.19 -20.20
C ILE A 64 -0.69 44.88 -20.72
N ARG A 65 0.58 44.91 -21.16
CA ARG A 65 1.32 43.71 -21.56
C ARG A 65 1.56 42.74 -20.40
N ALA A 66 1.87 43.24 -19.20
CA ALA A 66 2.01 42.42 -18.00
C ALA A 66 0.68 41.78 -17.58
N GLY A 67 -0.44 42.50 -17.70
CA GLY A 67 -1.78 41.95 -17.45
C GLY A 67 -2.19 40.87 -18.46
N LEU A 68 -1.89 41.09 -19.75
CA LEU A 68 -2.16 40.10 -20.80
C LEU A 68 -1.27 38.85 -20.69
N ALA A 69 0.00 39.01 -20.29
CA ALA A 69 0.89 37.89 -20.02
C ALA A 69 0.42 37.06 -18.81
N ALA A 70 -0.04 37.71 -17.74
CA ALA A 70 -0.60 37.03 -16.58
C ALA A 70 -1.91 36.28 -16.91
N LEU A 71 -2.76 36.84 -17.79
CA LEU A 71 -3.98 36.18 -18.25
C LEU A 71 -3.70 34.98 -19.18
N ALA A 72 -2.65 35.07 -20.00
CA ALA A 72 -2.19 33.95 -20.84
C ALA A 72 -1.59 32.79 -20.01
N LEU A 73 -0.91 33.10 -18.90
CA LEU A 73 -0.40 32.10 -17.93
C LEU A 73 -1.50 31.45 -17.08
N LEU A 74 -2.64 32.13 -16.87
CA LEU A 74 -3.82 31.55 -16.20
C LEU A 74 -4.65 30.65 -17.14
N GLY A 75 -4.53 30.83 -18.45
CA GLY A 75 -5.19 29.99 -19.47
C GLY A 75 -4.57 28.61 -19.66
N THR A 76 -3.38 28.35 -19.09
CA THR A 76 -2.71 27.03 -19.12
C THR A 76 -3.03 26.17 -17.90
N ALA A 77 -4.01 26.55 -17.08
CA ALA A 77 -4.57 25.66 -16.05
C ALA A 77 -5.31 24.52 -16.75
N THR A 78 -4.56 23.52 -17.18
CA THR A 78 -5.07 22.26 -17.73
C THR A 78 -6.05 21.65 -16.76
N ILE A 79 -7.22 21.28 -17.26
CA ILE A 79 -8.12 20.34 -16.59
C ILE A 79 -7.33 19.03 -16.48
N VAL A 80 -6.63 18.85 -15.37
CA VAL A 80 -6.09 17.55 -15.01
C VAL A 80 -7.30 16.73 -14.61
N VAL A 81 -7.80 15.93 -15.55
CA VAL A 81 -8.74 14.85 -15.24
C VAL A 81 -7.93 13.81 -14.47
N ALA A 82 -7.77 14.02 -13.16
CA ALA A 82 -7.07 13.11 -12.25
C ALA A 82 -7.87 11.83 -11.96
N HIS A 83 -9.04 11.69 -12.57
CA HIS A 83 -9.78 10.45 -12.61
C HIS A 83 -9.24 9.67 -13.81
N GLY A 84 -8.29 8.77 -13.56
CA GLY A 84 -7.95 7.73 -14.53
C GLY A 84 -9.22 7.01 -14.99
N ASP A 85 -9.20 6.50 -16.21
CA ASP A 85 -10.30 5.75 -16.78
C ASP A 85 -10.77 4.68 -15.77
N VAL A 86 -12.07 4.69 -15.45
CA VAL A 86 -12.68 3.78 -14.48
C VAL A 86 -12.97 2.42 -15.13
N ALA A 87 -12.72 2.29 -16.44
CA ALA A 87 -12.71 1.01 -17.14
C ALA A 87 -11.54 0.12 -16.67
N PRO A 88 -11.75 -1.20 -16.53
CA PRO A 88 -10.65 -2.13 -16.25
C PRO A 88 -9.53 -1.99 -17.28
N GLN A 89 -8.30 -1.97 -16.80
CA GLN A 89 -7.11 -1.83 -17.62
C GLN A 89 -6.60 -3.21 -18.04
N PRO A 90 -6.30 -3.43 -19.33
CA PRO A 90 -5.84 -4.71 -19.83
C PRO A 90 -4.49 -5.09 -19.21
N VAL A 91 -4.31 -6.37 -18.92
CA VAL A 91 -3.08 -6.92 -18.36
C VAL A 91 -2.36 -7.70 -19.46
N ASN A 92 -1.13 -7.30 -19.80
CA ASN A 92 -0.31 -8.07 -20.73
C ASN A 92 0.16 -9.37 -20.04
N THR A 93 -0.24 -10.52 -20.57
CA THR A 93 0.07 -11.85 -20.03
C THR A 93 0.84 -12.72 -21.02
N ASP A 94 1.39 -12.13 -22.08
CA ASP A 94 2.06 -12.86 -23.17
C ASP A 94 3.30 -13.63 -22.69
N ALA A 95 3.94 -13.15 -21.62
CA ALA A 95 5.12 -13.79 -21.02
C ALA A 95 4.78 -14.95 -20.06
N LEU A 96 3.50 -15.24 -19.84
CA LEU A 96 3.05 -16.33 -18.96
C LEU A 96 2.71 -17.59 -19.76
N PRO A 97 2.94 -18.79 -19.19
CA PRO A 97 2.47 -20.03 -19.79
C PRO A 97 0.99 -19.99 -20.16
N GLU A 98 0.65 -20.66 -21.25
CA GLU A 98 -0.75 -20.76 -21.67
C GLU A 98 -1.56 -21.57 -20.66
N VAL A 99 -2.80 -21.14 -20.48
CA VAL A 99 -3.82 -21.82 -19.68
C VAL A 99 -4.99 -22.15 -20.61
N GLY A 100 -5.68 -23.25 -20.36
CA GLY A 100 -6.81 -23.66 -21.19
C GLY A 100 -7.97 -22.65 -21.16
N GLU A 101 -8.96 -22.87 -22.02
CA GLU A 101 -10.19 -22.08 -22.02
C GLU A 101 -11.06 -22.36 -20.79
N GLU A 102 -10.99 -23.59 -20.27
CA GLU A 102 -11.66 -23.96 -19.03
C GLU A 102 -10.97 -23.29 -17.84
N TRP A 103 -11.79 -22.74 -16.94
CA TRP A 103 -11.28 -22.11 -15.73
C TRP A 103 -10.74 -23.17 -14.78
N LEU A 104 -9.46 -23.05 -14.46
CA LEU A 104 -8.78 -23.82 -13.43
C LEU A 104 -9.39 -23.50 -12.07
N THR A 105 -9.25 -24.43 -11.12
CA THR A 105 -9.67 -24.27 -9.73
C THR A 105 -8.51 -23.90 -8.80
N GLU A 106 -7.28 -24.20 -9.21
CA GLU A 106 -6.06 -23.89 -8.45
C GLU A 106 -5.13 -22.96 -9.23
N ASN A 107 -4.33 -22.20 -8.48
CA ASN A 107 -3.31 -21.34 -9.06
C ASN A 107 -2.25 -22.17 -9.84
N PRO A 108 -2.13 -21.97 -11.17
CA PRO A 108 -1.15 -22.67 -11.99
C PRO A 108 0.25 -22.08 -11.88
N TYR A 109 0.41 -20.84 -11.39
CA TYR A 109 1.68 -20.11 -11.44
C TYR A 109 2.48 -20.14 -10.15
N ARG A 110 2.11 -20.99 -9.17
CA ARG A 110 2.93 -21.19 -7.96
C ARG A 110 4.31 -21.72 -8.32
N GLU A 111 5.31 -21.32 -7.53
CA GLU A 111 6.72 -21.56 -7.84
C GLU A 111 7.03 -23.05 -8.08
N GLU A 112 6.48 -23.94 -7.29
CA GLU A 112 6.67 -25.39 -7.41
C GLU A 112 6.11 -25.98 -8.72
N LYS A 113 5.15 -25.30 -9.36
CA LYS A 113 4.50 -25.75 -10.60
C LYS A 113 5.23 -25.22 -11.85
N VAL A 114 5.72 -23.98 -11.82
CA VAL A 114 6.26 -23.29 -13.02
C VAL A 114 7.72 -22.87 -12.93
N GLY A 115 8.35 -23.09 -11.78
CA GLY A 115 9.71 -22.66 -11.49
C GLY A 115 9.82 -21.17 -11.15
N ARG A 116 10.96 -20.80 -10.54
CA ARG A 116 11.24 -19.46 -10.00
C ARG A 116 11.06 -18.34 -11.00
N ASP A 117 11.64 -18.47 -12.20
CA ASP A 117 11.65 -17.37 -13.18
C ASP A 117 10.24 -17.04 -13.69
N THR A 118 9.45 -18.08 -13.96
CA THR A 118 8.05 -17.94 -14.39
C THR A 118 7.17 -17.40 -13.27
N TRP A 119 7.35 -17.89 -12.05
CA TRP A 119 6.64 -17.39 -10.87
C TRP A 119 6.93 -15.91 -10.63
N LEU A 120 8.20 -15.48 -10.70
CA LEU A 120 8.58 -14.06 -10.61
C LEU A 120 7.90 -13.22 -11.69
N LYS A 121 7.82 -13.73 -12.92
CA LYS A 121 7.10 -13.06 -14.01
C LYS A 121 5.60 -12.93 -13.72
N ALA A 122 4.99 -13.97 -13.15
CA ALA A 122 3.59 -13.95 -12.72
C ALA A 122 3.35 -12.94 -11.59
N VAL A 123 4.24 -12.86 -10.59
CA VAL A 123 4.20 -11.85 -9.53
C VAL A 123 4.33 -10.44 -10.10
N GLU A 124 5.25 -10.19 -11.04
CA GLU A 124 5.44 -8.88 -11.68
C GLU A 124 4.21 -8.43 -12.47
N ILE A 125 3.67 -9.31 -13.31
CA ILE A 125 2.46 -9.05 -14.10
C ILE A 125 1.25 -8.87 -13.18
N GLY A 126 1.15 -9.71 -12.15
CA GLY A 126 0.12 -9.66 -11.12
C GLY A 126 0.13 -8.36 -10.33
N ALA A 127 1.30 -7.88 -9.94
CA ALA A 127 1.46 -6.60 -9.24
C ALA A 127 0.93 -5.44 -10.08
N SER A 128 1.29 -5.40 -11.37
CA SER A 128 0.77 -4.40 -12.31
C SER A 128 -0.75 -4.51 -12.47
N GLY A 129 -1.28 -5.71 -12.70
CA GLY A 129 -2.71 -5.95 -12.87
C GLY A 129 -3.52 -5.58 -11.63
N PHE A 130 -3.02 -5.93 -10.45
CA PHE A 130 -3.64 -5.63 -9.16
C PHE A 130 -3.66 -4.12 -8.89
N ASN A 131 -2.53 -3.43 -9.10
CA ASN A 131 -2.43 -1.99 -8.84
C ASN A 131 -3.36 -1.17 -9.75
N GLN A 132 -3.58 -1.62 -10.98
CA GLN A 132 -4.45 -0.93 -11.94
C GLN A 132 -5.94 -1.22 -11.67
N ASN A 133 -6.29 -2.44 -11.28
CA ASN A 133 -7.69 -2.90 -11.28
C ASN A 133 -8.29 -3.12 -9.88
N CYS A 134 -7.48 -3.39 -8.85
CA CYS A 134 -7.94 -3.92 -7.56
C CYS A 134 -7.59 -3.00 -6.37
N ALA A 135 -6.43 -2.36 -6.41
CA ALA A 135 -5.86 -1.62 -5.28
C ALA A 135 -6.74 -0.46 -4.79
N ARG A 136 -7.59 0.10 -5.64
CA ARG A 136 -8.54 1.17 -5.24
C ARG A 136 -9.51 0.72 -4.15
N CYS A 137 -9.88 -0.56 -4.13
CA CYS A 137 -10.85 -1.12 -3.18
C CYS A 137 -10.17 -1.99 -2.11
N HIS A 138 -9.21 -2.81 -2.52
CA HIS A 138 -8.50 -3.75 -1.64
C HIS A 138 -7.21 -3.18 -1.04
N GLY A 139 -6.90 -1.92 -1.35
CA GLY A 139 -5.70 -1.21 -0.92
C GLY A 139 -4.43 -1.63 -1.66
N LEU A 140 -3.38 -0.80 -1.56
CA LEU A 140 -2.08 -1.08 -2.16
C LEU A 140 -1.44 -2.30 -1.48
N GLY A 141 -0.78 -3.16 -2.26
CA GLY A 141 -0.19 -4.39 -1.71
C GLY A 141 -1.22 -5.37 -1.14
N ALA A 142 -2.49 -5.26 -1.53
CA ALA A 142 -3.64 -5.98 -0.99
C ALA A 142 -3.94 -5.74 0.50
N VAL A 143 -3.33 -4.71 1.10
CA VAL A 143 -3.59 -4.28 2.48
C VAL A 143 -4.83 -3.39 2.51
N SER A 144 -5.96 -3.89 2.99
CA SER A 144 -7.20 -3.15 2.92
C SER A 144 -7.30 -2.02 3.95
N GLY A 145 -7.78 -0.85 3.51
CA GLY A 145 -8.19 0.27 4.37
C GLY A 145 -9.64 0.16 4.90
N GLY A 146 -10.32 -0.97 4.73
CA GLY A 146 -11.67 -1.23 5.23
C GLY A 146 -12.81 -1.02 4.23
N LEU A 147 -12.52 -0.69 2.96
CA LEU A 147 -13.55 -0.57 1.91
C LEU A 147 -13.97 -1.95 1.35
N ALA A 148 -13.01 -2.84 1.13
CA ALA A 148 -13.21 -4.22 0.73
C ALA A 148 -12.36 -5.15 1.62
N PRO A 149 -12.50 -6.49 1.56
CA PRO A 149 -11.67 -7.39 2.36
C PRO A 149 -10.16 -7.28 2.03
N ASP A 150 -9.31 -7.49 3.04
CA ASP A 150 -7.86 -7.67 2.85
C ASP A 150 -7.64 -9.04 2.18
N LEU A 151 -7.06 -9.03 0.98
CA LEU A 151 -6.95 -10.25 0.17
C LEU A 151 -5.75 -11.11 0.59
N ARG A 152 -4.81 -10.59 1.38
CA ARG A 152 -3.66 -11.36 1.85
C ARG A 152 -4.08 -12.49 2.79
N LEU A 153 -5.25 -12.36 3.41
CA LEU A 153 -5.83 -13.34 4.32
C LEU A 153 -6.52 -14.51 3.60
N LEU A 154 -6.59 -14.49 2.27
CA LEU A 154 -7.01 -15.65 1.52
C LEU A 154 -5.85 -16.64 1.46
N GLU A 155 -6.07 -17.83 2.00
CA GLU A 155 -5.06 -18.88 2.10
C GLU A 155 -4.55 -19.27 0.70
N ALA A 156 -3.24 -19.50 0.57
CA ALA A 156 -2.59 -19.92 -0.67
C ALA A 156 -2.78 -21.43 -0.92
N GLU A 157 -4.03 -21.86 -0.96
CA GLU A 157 -4.46 -23.24 -1.18
C GLU A 157 -5.71 -23.29 -2.08
N GLU A 158 -6.14 -24.50 -2.43
CA GLU A 158 -7.29 -24.74 -3.33
C GLU A 158 -8.55 -24.00 -2.87
N TYR A 159 -8.89 -24.04 -1.58
CA TYR A 159 -10.08 -23.37 -1.07
C TYR A 159 -10.03 -21.83 -1.26
N GLY A 160 -8.86 -21.24 -1.02
CA GLY A 160 -8.65 -19.81 -1.27
C GLY A 160 -8.67 -19.46 -2.76
N ASP A 161 -8.19 -20.37 -3.61
CA ASP A 161 -8.18 -20.20 -5.06
C ASP A 161 -9.59 -20.24 -5.66
N GLU A 162 -10.41 -21.20 -5.24
CA GLU A 162 -11.82 -21.29 -5.65
C GLU A 162 -12.58 -20.02 -5.28
N TRP A 163 -12.38 -19.53 -4.05
CA TRP A 163 -13.01 -18.29 -3.60
C TRP A 163 -12.54 -17.09 -4.43
N PHE A 164 -11.23 -16.98 -4.68
CA PHE A 164 -10.69 -15.90 -5.49
C PHE A 164 -11.23 -15.93 -6.93
N ILE A 165 -11.17 -17.09 -7.58
CA ILE A 165 -11.50 -17.20 -9.00
C ILE A 165 -12.99 -16.98 -9.25
N GLU A 166 -13.87 -17.45 -8.36
CA GLU A 166 -15.30 -17.18 -8.44
C GLU A 166 -15.58 -15.67 -8.36
N ARG A 167 -15.00 -14.98 -7.37
CA ARG A 167 -15.19 -13.53 -7.18
C ARG A 167 -14.55 -12.71 -8.30
N PHE A 168 -13.40 -13.13 -8.81
CA PHE A 168 -12.78 -12.48 -9.97
C PHE A 168 -13.68 -12.59 -11.20
N ARG A 169 -14.20 -13.79 -11.48
CA ARG A 169 -15.01 -14.07 -12.68
C ARG A 169 -16.35 -13.38 -12.63
N LEU A 170 -17.06 -13.52 -11.52
CA LEU A 170 -18.48 -13.15 -11.41
C LEU A 170 -18.70 -11.82 -10.67
N GLY A 171 -17.67 -11.29 -10.03
CA GLY A 171 -17.78 -10.11 -9.17
C GLY A 171 -18.54 -10.41 -7.88
N TYR A 172 -19.08 -9.36 -7.27
CA TYR A 172 -19.93 -9.45 -6.08
C TYR A 172 -21.00 -8.37 -6.11
N THR A 173 -22.26 -8.79 -5.99
CA THR A 173 -23.43 -7.91 -5.89
C THR A 173 -24.19 -8.23 -4.61
N GLN A 174 -24.55 -7.19 -3.86
CA GLN A 174 -25.32 -7.29 -2.63
C GLN A 174 -26.43 -6.25 -2.67
N ASP A 175 -27.67 -6.66 -2.37
CA ASP A 175 -28.85 -5.80 -2.36
C ASP A 175 -29.04 -5.03 -3.69
N GLY A 176 -28.79 -5.70 -4.81
CA GLY A 176 -28.86 -5.12 -6.15
C GLY A 176 -27.76 -4.12 -6.49
N THR A 177 -26.80 -3.89 -5.58
CA THR A 177 -25.65 -3.00 -5.80
C THR A 177 -24.38 -3.81 -6.04
N THR A 178 -23.75 -3.62 -7.20
CA THR A 178 -22.45 -4.22 -7.50
C THR A 178 -21.37 -3.60 -6.60
N LYS A 179 -20.77 -4.44 -5.76
CA LYS A 179 -19.68 -4.07 -4.84
C LYS A 179 -18.30 -4.37 -5.45
N MET A 180 -18.22 -5.44 -6.24
CA MET A 180 -17.04 -5.82 -7.01
C MET A 180 -17.49 -6.15 -8.44
N PRO A 181 -16.92 -5.52 -9.48
CA PRO A 181 -17.28 -5.83 -10.86
C PRO A 181 -16.74 -7.22 -11.25
N ALA A 182 -17.38 -7.83 -12.24
CA ALA A 182 -16.92 -9.06 -12.86
C ALA A 182 -15.76 -8.76 -13.82
N PHE A 183 -14.65 -9.49 -13.70
CA PHE A 183 -13.45 -9.31 -14.53
C PHE A 183 -13.17 -10.47 -15.49
N GLY A 184 -13.92 -11.59 -15.38
CA GLY A 184 -13.65 -12.82 -16.11
C GLY A 184 -13.48 -12.61 -17.61
N ASP A 185 -14.49 -12.05 -18.27
CA ASP A 185 -14.48 -11.82 -19.72
C ASP A 185 -13.65 -10.60 -20.14
N ILE A 186 -13.24 -9.75 -19.18
CA ILE A 186 -12.56 -8.49 -19.45
C ILE A 186 -11.03 -8.68 -19.43
N LEU A 187 -10.53 -9.34 -18.39
CA LEU A 187 -9.09 -9.53 -18.17
C LEU A 187 -8.64 -10.95 -18.52
N GLY A 188 -9.54 -11.93 -18.46
CA GLY A 188 -9.23 -13.32 -18.74
C GLY A 188 -8.49 -14.05 -17.62
N GLN A 189 -8.35 -15.37 -17.80
CA GLN A 189 -7.85 -16.28 -16.78
C GLN A 189 -6.35 -16.08 -16.47
N LYS A 190 -5.51 -15.83 -17.48
CA LYS A 190 -4.07 -15.61 -17.25
C LYS A 190 -3.83 -14.42 -16.32
N ALA A 191 -4.60 -13.34 -16.49
CA ALA A 191 -4.51 -12.16 -15.63
C ALA A 191 -5.01 -12.45 -14.22
N ALA A 192 -6.11 -13.20 -14.08
CA ALA A 192 -6.65 -13.61 -12.79
C ALA A 192 -5.59 -14.33 -11.96
N TRP A 193 -4.94 -15.35 -12.54
CA TRP A 193 -3.94 -16.15 -11.83
C TRP A 193 -2.63 -15.41 -11.56
N ALA A 194 -2.21 -14.50 -12.44
CA ALA A 194 -1.08 -13.63 -12.16
C ALA A 194 -1.36 -12.73 -10.95
N ILE A 195 -2.54 -12.09 -10.91
CA ILE A 195 -2.98 -11.27 -9.78
C ILE A 195 -3.07 -12.10 -8.50
N ARG A 196 -3.63 -13.31 -8.57
CA ARG A 196 -3.69 -14.24 -7.44
C ARG A 196 -2.29 -14.55 -6.90
N THR A 197 -1.36 -14.89 -7.78
CA THR A 197 0.03 -15.18 -7.42
C THR A 197 0.67 -14.00 -6.70
N TYR A 198 0.46 -12.77 -7.19
CA TYR A 198 0.93 -11.57 -6.51
C TYR A 198 0.29 -11.37 -5.11
N ILE A 199 -0.99 -11.68 -4.94
CA ILE A 199 -1.66 -11.57 -3.64
C ILE A 199 -1.10 -12.59 -2.65
N GLU A 200 -0.86 -13.82 -3.09
CA GLU A 200 -0.31 -14.89 -2.26
C GLU A 200 1.05 -14.51 -1.66
N THR A 201 1.89 -13.76 -2.37
CA THR A 201 3.23 -13.39 -1.89
C THR A 201 3.25 -12.25 -0.87
N ARG A 202 2.10 -11.66 -0.55
CA ARG A 202 2.09 -10.46 0.30
C ARG A 202 2.47 -10.79 1.76
N PRO A 203 3.43 -10.05 2.35
CA PRO A 203 3.82 -10.23 3.74
C PRO A 203 2.64 -10.07 4.71
N GLU A 204 2.71 -10.75 5.85
CA GLU A 204 1.83 -10.47 7.00
C GLU A 204 2.09 -9.06 7.56
N ASP A 205 1.14 -8.55 8.33
CA ASP A 205 1.32 -7.26 9.01
C ASP A 205 2.44 -7.35 10.05
N GLY A 206 3.31 -6.35 10.11
CA GLY A 206 4.47 -6.32 11.02
C GLY A 206 5.57 -7.34 10.72
N ALA A 207 5.54 -8.02 9.57
CA ALA A 207 6.50 -9.10 9.24
C ALA A 207 7.98 -8.65 9.19
N LEU A 208 8.24 -7.35 9.15
CA LEU A 208 9.57 -6.76 9.09
C LEU A 208 9.96 -5.98 10.35
N ASP A 209 9.08 -5.89 11.35
CA ASP A 209 9.28 -5.02 12.53
C ASP A 209 10.57 -5.38 13.29
N ALA A 210 10.86 -6.69 13.39
CA ALA A 210 12.08 -7.19 14.03
C ALA A 210 13.37 -6.77 13.30
N HIS A 211 13.29 -6.38 12.04
CA HIS A 211 14.42 -6.00 11.19
C HIS A 211 14.40 -4.52 10.77
N ALA A 212 13.39 -3.74 11.20
CA ALA A 212 13.18 -2.36 10.72
C ALA A 212 14.43 -1.49 10.89
N ASP A 213 15.00 -1.44 12.11
CA ASP A 213 16.22 -0.69 12.41
C ASP A 213 17.37 -1.06 11.46
N ARG A 214 17.59 -2.37 11.28
CA ARG A 214 18.66 -2.86 10.41
C ARG A 214 18.41 -2.54 8.94
N LEU A 215 17.17 -2.65 8.46
CA LEU A 215 16.81 -2.32 7.10
C LEU A 215 16.97 -0.81 6.81
N HIS A 216 16.72 0.06 7.80
CA HIS A 216 17.02 1.49 7.69
C HIS A 216 18.52 1.76 7.60
N GLU A 217 19.35 1.05 8.37
CA GLU A 217 20.81 1.15 8.26
C GLU A 217 21.31 0.72 6.87
N VAL A 218 20.84 -0.44 6.38
CA VAL A 218 21.19 -0.94 5.03
C VAL A 218 20.78 0.06 3.97
N ARG A 219 19.55 0.59 4.04
CA ARG A 219 19.08 1.66 3.14
C ARG A 219 20.02 2.87 3.16
N ASN A 220 20.38 3.36 4.35
CA ASN A 220 21.25 4.53 4.48
C ASN A 220 22.66 4.27 3.92
N GLU A 221 23.20 3.06 4.11
CA GLU A 221 24.48 2.65 3.53
C GLU A 221 24.41 2.62 1.99
N LEU A 222 23.37 2.01 1.42
CA LEU A 222 23.15 1.96 -0.03
C LEU A 222 22.99 3.37 -0.63
N ALA A 223 22.27 4.27 0.06
CA ALA A 223 22.09 5.66 -0.34
C ALA A 223 23.40 6.46 -0.35
N SER A 224 24.39 6.09 0.46
CA SER A 224 25.67 6.80 0.57
C SER A 224 26.54 6.72 -0.68
N SER A 225 26.21 5.83 -1.63
CA SER A 225 26.98 5.54 -2.85
C SER A 225 28.43 5.10 -2.57
N LYS A 226 28.72 4.65 -1.35
CA LYS A 226 30.03 4.16 -0.89
C LYS A 226 29.88 2.83 -0.15
N VAL A 227 29.29 1.85 -0.85
CA VAL A 227 29.08 0.51 -0.29
C VAL A 227 30.40 -0.27 -0.35
N SER A 228 30.84 -0.80 0.79
CA SER A 228 32.11 -1.50 0.91
C SER A 228 32.01 -2.97 0.51
N ASP A 229 30.90 -3.63 0.83
CA ASP A 229 30.62 -5.02 0.47
C ASP A 229 29.14 -5.22 0.06
N PRO A 230 28.80 -4.95 -1.21
CA PRO A 230 27.44 -5.15 -1.72
C PRO A 230 26.99 -6.60 -1.66
N LYS A 231 27.92 -7.57 -1.71
CA LYS A 231 27.58 -9.00 -1.66
C LYS A 231 27.16 -9.43 -0.26
N ALA A 232 27.84 -8.92 0.77
CA ALA A 232 27.44 -9.15 2.16
C ALA A 232 26.06 -8.54 2.45
N LEU A 233 25.81 -7.30 2.01
CA LEU A 233 24.50 -6.68 2.16
C LEU A 233 23.40 -7.46 1.44
N LYS A 234 23.69 -7.96 0.22
CA LYS A 234 22.75 -8.82 -0.51
C LYS A 234 22.43 -10.09 0.26
N ALA A 235 23.44 -10.81 0.74
CA ALA A 235 23.24 -12.03 1.52
C ALA A 235 22.46 -11.78 2.82
N GLU A 236 22.68 -10.64 3.47
CA GLU A 236 21.91 -10.22 4.64
C GLU A 236 20.44 -9.96 4.30
N LEU A 237 20.16 -9.22 3.22
CA LEU A 237 18.79 -8.96 2.74
C LEU A 237 18.08 -10.26 2.34
N GLU A 238 18.77 -11.20 1.69
CA GLU A 238 18.23 -12.53 1.36
C GLU A 238 17.88 -13.32 2.61
N LYS A 239 18.71 -13.24 3.66
CA LYS A 239 18.43 -13.89 4.94
C LYS A 239 17.21 -13.28 5.62
N ILE A 240 17.13 -11.95 5.69
CA ILE A 240 15.96 -11.26 6.26
C ILE A 240 14.70 -11.64 5.46
N ALA A 241 14.76 -11.60 4.13
CA ALA A 241 13.64 -11.95 3.27
C ALA A 241 13.13 -13.39 3.48
N ALA A 242 14.01 -14.34 3.78
CA ALA A 242 13.64 -15.72 4.07
C ALA A 242 12.91 -15.91 5.42
N GLU A 243 13.03 -14.94 6.34
CA GLU A 243 12.34 -14.94 7.63
C GLU A 243 10.95 -14.27 7.55
N VAL A 244 10.66 -13.54 6.47
CA VAL A 244 9.39 -12.84 6.27
C VAL A 244 8.28 -13.82 5.91
N LYS A 245 7.22 -13.85 6.72
CA LYS A 245 6.03 -14.66 6.47
C LYS A 245 5.05 -13.94 5.56
N THR A 246 4.36 -14.72 4.72
CA THR A 246 3.19 -14.25 3.98
C THR A 246 1.94 -14.35 4.86
N ALA A 247 0.97 -13.46 4.65
CA ALA A 247 -0.31 -13.56 5.35
C ALA A 247 -1.19 -14.72 4.83
N SER A 248 -0.91 -15.18 3.61
CA SER A 248 -1.66 -16.25 2.92
C SER A 248 -1.18 -17.66 3.28
N GLY A 249 -0.02 -17.78 3.93
CA GLY A 249 0.66 -19.07 4.14
C GLY A 249 1.51 -19.55 2.95
N ALA A 250 1.60 -18.78 1.86
CA ALA A 250 2.52 -19.07 0.76
C ALA A 250 3.99 -19.08 1.23
N PRO A 251 4.85 -19.92 0.64
CA PRO A 251 6.21 -20.17 1.14
C PRO A 251 7.18 -18.99 0.94
N VAL A 252 6.91 -18.07 0.02
CA VAL A 252 7.82 -16.97 -0.33
C VAL A 252 7.07 -15.65 -0.29
N ALA A 253 7.60 -14.71 0.49
CA ALA A 253 7.08 -13.35 0.56
C ALA A 253 7.80 -12.40 -0.41
N ASP A 254 7.03 -11.67 -1.20
CA ASP A 254 7.48 -10.52 -2.00
C ASP A 254 7.63 -9.29 -1.09
N SER A 255 8.66 -9.36 -0.24
CA SER A 255 9.01 -8.36 0.75
C SER A 255 9.96 -7.30 0.18
N VAL A 256 10.04 -6.15 0.84
CA VAL A 256 10.95 -5.06 0.43
C VAL A 256 12.42 -5.49 0.53
N ALA A 257 12.75 -6.39 1.47
CA ALA A 257 14.06 -7.00 1.59
C ALA A 257 14.35 -7.94 0.41
N TYR A 258 13.37 -8.76 0.01
CA TYR A 258 13.48 -9.66 -1.14
C TYR A 258 13.76 -8.88 -2.43
N GLU A 259 12.96 -7.84 -2.69
CA GLU A 259 13.09 -7.02 -3.89
C GLU A 259 14.41 -6.22 -3.90
N ALA A 260 14.81 -5.67 -2.75
CA ALA A 260 16.10 -5.00 -2.63
C ALA A 260 17.27 -5.94 -2.91
N ALA A 261 17.26 -7.16 -2.34
CA ALA A 261 18.28 -8.17 -2.60
C ALA A 261 18.37 -8.56 -4.08
N ARG A 262 17.21 -8.71 -4.74
CA ARG A 262 17.10 -9.14 -6.14
C ARG A 262 17.75 -8.14 -7.09
N VAL A 263 17.57 -6.84 -6.84
CA VAL A 263 18.14 -5.78 -7.70
C VAL A 263 19.56 -5.39 -7.32
N LEU A 264 20.03 -5.73 -6.11
CA LEU A 264 21.33 -5.35 -5.61
C LEU A 264 22.46 -6.08 -6.37
N ALA A 265 23.41 -5.30 -6.89
CA ALA A 265 24.60 -5.74 -7.60
C ALA A 265 25.83 -4.91 -7.17
N ASP A 266 26.98 -5.17 -7.78
CA ASP A 266 28.22 -4.43 -7.51
C ASP A 266 28.33 -3.16 -8.39
N THR A 267 27.26 -2.36 -8.42
CA THR A 267 27.18 -1.12 -9.22
C THR A 267 26.43 -0.03 -8.46
N PRO A 268 26.89 1.25 -8.50
CA PRO A 268 26.21 2.35 -7.83
C PRO A 268 24.73 2.53 -8.21
N GLU A 269 24.38 2.24 -9.46
CA GLU A 269 23.00 2.31 -9.96
C GLU A 269 22.10 1.30 -9.24
N SER A 270 22.61 0.08 -9.03
CA SER A 270 21.87 -0.97 -8.31
C SER A 270 21.70 -0.63 -6.83
N TRP A 271 22.69 0.03 -6.20
CA TRP A 271 22.62 0.44 -4.80
C TRP A 271 21.55 1.50 -4.62
N LYS A 272 21.51 2.51 -5.51
CA LYS A 272 20.46 3.51 -5.53
C LYS A 272 19.09 2.86 -5.68
N LYS A 273 18.92 1.94 -6.63
CA LYS A 273 17.65 1.24 -6.84
C LYS A 273 17.21 0.45 -5.61
N ALA A 274 18.11 -0.30 -4.99
CA ALA A 274 17.82 -1.04 -3.75
C ALA A 274 17.47 -0.10 -2.59
N SER A 275 18.19 1.02 -2.45
CA SER A 275 17.87 2.07 -1.47
C SER A 275 16.48 2.67 -1.70
N ASP A 276 16.12 2.97 -2.94
CA ASP A 276 14.80 3.53 -3.29
C ASP A 276 13.68 2.53 -2.94
N ILE A 277 13.87 1.23 -3.21
CA ILE A 277 12.94 0.16 -2.82
C ILE A 277 12.76 0.13 -1.31
N LEU A 278 13.85 0.10 -0.54
CA LEU A 278 13.79 0.11 0.92
C LEU A 278 13.17 1.42 1.46
N THR A 279 13.38 2.54 0.78
CA THR A 279 12.82 3.84 1.19
C THR A 279 11.30 3.84 1.07
N VAL A 280 10.77 3.47 -0.11
CA VAL A 280 9.33 3.40 -0.35
C VAL A 280 8.71 2.32 0.53
N GLY A 281 9.34 1.15 0.57
CA GLY A 281 8.86 -0.02 1.29
C GLY A 281 8.73 0.18 2.80
N LEU A 282 9.77 0.68 3.46
CA LEU A 282 9.76 0.88 4.91
C LEU A 282 8.83 2.03 5.33
N SER A 283 8.68 3.06 4.49
CA SER A 283 7.73 4.14 4.77
C SER A 283 6.26 3.74 4.68
N ALA A 284 5.96 2.63 3.99
CA ALA A 284 4.60 2.09 3.89
C ALA A 284 4.23 1.16 5.05
N SER A 285 5.22 0.75 5.86
CA SER A 285 5.05 -0.08 7.06
C SER A 285 5.08 0.69 8.39
N GLU A 286 5.37 2.00 8.36
CA GLU A 286 5.42 2.91 9.53
C GLU A 286 4.09 3.62 9.81
#